data_AF-A0A2G3AIP4-F1
#
_entry.id   AF-A0A2G3AIP4-F1
#
_cell.length_a   1.000
_cell.length_b   1.000
_cell.length_c   1.000
_cell.angle_alpha   90.00
_cell.angle_beta   90.00
_cell.angle_gamma   90.00
#
_symmetry.space_group_name_H-M   'P 1'
#
loop_
_entity.id
_entity.type
_entity.pdbx_description
1 polymer ?
#
loop_
_entity_poly.entity_id
_entity_poly.type
_entity_poly.pdbx_seq_one_letter_code
_entity_poly.pdbx_strand_id
1 'polypeptide(L)'
;MFFSPGELIGLLRAERMGRALEEAICYRVILLGITIASLNTQSFISKASFQETARVLAKAALRGRIDWLKGLKENVVLGGVIPVGTGFKGLVHPSKQHNNIPLETKKKKSI
;
A
#
# COMPACT_ATOMS: atom_id res chain seq x y z
N MET A 1 14.50 4.58 -6.59
CA MET A 1 13.08 4.87 -6.90
C MET A 1 13.09 5.85 -8.06
N PHE A 2 12.70 5.41 -9.26
CA PHE A 2 12.92 6.15 -10.52
C PHE A 2 11.61 6.77 -11.01
N PHE A 3 11.65 8.00 -11.49
CA PHE A 3 10.54 8.65 -12.18
C PHE A 3 10.87 8.85 -13.64
N SER A 4 9.93 8.47 -14.50
CA SER A 4 10.04 8.80 -15.92
C SER A 4 9.41 10.18 -16.20
N PRO A 5 10.02 11.01 -17.06
CA PRO A 5 9.39 12.24 -17.54
C PRO A 5 7.98 11.94 -18.08
N GLY A 6 6.97 12.65 -17.58
CA GLY A 6 5.56 12.45 -17.96
C GLY A 6 4.81 11.36 -17.20
N GLU A 7 5.43 10.71 -16.20
CA GLU A 7 4.72 9.78 -15.32
C GLU A 7 3.66 10.49 -14.47
N LEU A 8 2.43 9.98 -14.49
CA LEU A 8 1.37 10.42 -13.60
C LEU A 8 1.62 9.90 -12.19
N ILE A 9 1.83 10.82 -11.25
CA ILE A 9 2.02 10.52 -9.84
C ILE A 9 0.98 11.24 -8.97
N GLY A 10 0.51 10.56 -7.92
CA GLY A 10 -0.31 11.19 -6.90
C GLY A 10 0.48 12.24 -6.12
N LEU A 11 -0.12 13.41 -5.90
CA LEU A 11 0.52 14.58 -5.28
C LEU A 11 1.19 14.25 -3.93
N LEU A 12 0.50 13.49 -3.07
CA LEU A 12 1.06 13.05 -1.78
C LEU A 12 2.36 12.23 -1.92
N ARG A 13 2.47 11.41 -2.97
CA ARG A 13 3.69 10.63 -3.24
C ARG A 13 4.81 11.55 -3.72
N ALA A 14 4.51 12.53 -4.58
CA ALA A 14 5.48 13.52 -5.03
C ALA A 14 6.01 14.36 -3.85
N GLU A 15 5.13 14.86 -2.98
CA GLU A 15 5.51 15.64 -1.79
C GLU A 15 6.35 14.83 -0.80
N ARG A 16 5.96 13.59 -0.50
CA ARG A 16 6.72 12.72 0.40
C ARG A 16 8.13 12.46 -0.14
N MET A 17 8.26 12.34 -1.45
CA MET A 17 9.56 12.11 -2.07
C MET A 17 10.42 13.36 -2.11
N GLY A 18 9.84 14.54 -2.37
CA GLY A 18 10.59 15.80 -2.28
C GLY A 18 11.17 16.01 -0.88
N ARG A 19 10.39 15.67 0.17
CA ARG A 19 10.91 15.69 1.54
C ARG A 19 11.99 14.65 1.81
N ALA A 20 11.86 13.44 1.27
CA ALA A 20 12.81 12.35 1.51
C ALA A 20 14.14 12.53 0.76
N LEU A 21 14.13 13.21 -0.38
CA LEU A 21 15.31 13.48 -1.20
C LEU A 21 15.98 14.81 -0.86
N GLU A 22 15.36 15.65 -0.02
CA GLU A 22 15.79 17.04 0.24
C GLU A 22 15.98 17.88 -1.03
N GLU A 23 15.33 17.47 -2.13
CA GLU A 23 15.45 18.07 -3.46
C GLU A 23 14.10 18.60 -3.95
N ALA A 24 14.15 19.70 -4.70
CA ALA A 24 12.97 20.27 -5.34
C ALA A 24 12.55 19.40 -6.54
N ILE A 25 11.52 18.58 -6.36
CA ILE A 25 10.90 17.82 -7.46
C ILE A 25 10.01 18.77 -8.26
N CYS A 26 10.35 18.99 -9.53
CA CYS A 26 9.50 19.73 -10.46
C CYS A 26 8.35 18.84 -10.95
N TYR A 27 7.11 19.26 -10.71
CA TYR A 27 5.91 18.60 -11.23
C TYR A 27 4.87 19.63 -11.64
N ARG A 28 3.93 19.21 -12.51
CA ARG A 28 2.78 20.00 -12.91
C ARG A 28 1.52 19.31 -12.42
N VAL A 29 0.64 20.05 -11.75
CA VAL A 29 -0.67 19.53 -11.36
C VAL A 29 -1.53 19.32 -12.62
N ILE A 30 -2.07 18.12 -12.77
CA ILE A 30 -2.99 17.75 -13.85
C ILE A 30 -4.32 17.36 -13.22
N LEU A 31 -5.40 18.02 -13.63
CA LEU A 31 -6.75 17.65 -13.23
C LEU A 31 -7.27 16.55 -14.16
N LEU A 32 -7.71 15.43 -13.57
CA LEU A 32 -8.32 14.32 -14.28
C LEU A 32 -9.79 14.20 -13.89
N GLY A 33 -10.65 13.92 -14.87
CA GLY A 33 -12.04 13.55 -14.61
C GLY A 33 -12.13 12.22 -13.84
N ILE A 34 -13.24 12.00 -13.14
CA ILE A 34 -13.42 10.83 -12.24
C ILE A 34 -13.16 9.50 -12.95
N THR A 35 -13.64 9.32 -14.18
CA THR A 35 -13.46 8.10 -14.99
C THR A 35 -11.98 7.83 -15.29
N ILE A 36 -11.26 8.86 -15.74
CA ILE A 36 -9.84 8.72 -16.08
C ILE A 36 -8.99 8.52 -14.81
N ALA A 37 -9.33 9.21 -13.72
CA ALA A 37 -8.68 9.01 -12.43
C ALA A 37 -8.88 7.57 -11.92
N SER A 38 -10.10 7.04 -11.97
CA SER A 38 -10.41 5.66 -11.58
C SER A 38 -9.68 4.62 -12.44
N LEU A 39 -9.53 4.88 -13.75
CA LEU A 39 -8.76 4.01 -14.65
C LEU A 39 -7.24 4.13 -14.47
N ASN A 40 -6.73 5.15 -13.77
CA ASN A 40 -5.30 5.30 -13.50
C ASN A 40 -4.83 4.68 -12.17
N THR A 41 -5.71 3.96 -11.46
CA THR A 41 -5.31 3.21 -10.26
C THR A 41 -4.19 2.19 -10.56
N GLN A 42 -3.34 1.95 -9.57
CA GLN A 42 -2.21 1.03 -9.69
C GLN A 42 -2.66 -0.44 -9.76
N SER A 43 -3.73 -0.77 -9.05
CA SER A 43 -4.31 -2.11 -9.06
C SER A 43 -5.04 -2.40 -10.36
N PHE A 44 -4.66 -3.49 -11.03
CA PHE A 44 -5.37 -3.90 -12.24
C PHE A 44 -6.71 -4.56 -11.91
N ILE A 45 -6.86 -5.20 -10.74
CA ILE A 45 -8.12 -5.81 -10.29
C ILE A 45 -9.18 -4.70 -10.05
N SER A 46 -8.80 -3.65 -9.33
CA SER A 46 -9.65 -2.49 -9.09
C SER A 46 -10.03 -1.77 -10.38
N LYS A 47 -9.07 -1.65 -11.31
CA LYS A 47 -9.30 -1.05 -12.62
C LYS A 47 -10.26 -1.89 -13.49
N ALA A 48 -10.03 -3.19 -13.58
CA ALA A 48 -10.80 -4.10 -14.44
C ALA A 48 -12.26 -4.24 -13.98
N SER A 49 -12.50 -4.11 -12.68
CA SER A 49 -13.84 -4.10 -12.08
C SER A 49 -14.55 -2.74 -12.16
N PHE A 50 -13.91 -1.70 -12.71
CA PHE A 50 -14.60 -0.44 -12.99
C PHE A 50 -15.19 -0.49 -14.40
N GLN A 51 -14.34 -0.54 -15.43
CA GLN A 51 -14.73 -0.62 -16.85
C GLN A 51 -13.60 -1.25 -17.68
N GLU A 52 -13.89 -1.53 -18.96
CA GLU A 52 -12.92 -1.99 -19.98
C GLU A 52 -12.14 -3.26 -19.59
N THR A 53 -12.82 -4.18 -18.88
CA THR A 53 -12.24 -5.35 -18.21
C THR A 53 -11.28 -6.15 -19.08
N ALA A 54 -11.68 -6.52 -20.30
CA ALA A 54 -10.85 -7.32 -21.21
C ALA A 54 -9.52 -6.61 -21.56
N ARG A 55 -9.59 -5.32 -21.88
CA ARG A 55 -8.41 -4.50 -22.22
C ARG A 55 -7.45 -4.38 -21.04
N VAL A 56 -7.99 -4.20 -19.83
CA VAL A 56 -7.21 -4.06 -18.60
C VAL A 56 -6.48 -5.35 -18.26
N LEU A 57 -7.18 -6.48 -18.29
CA LEU A 57 -6.61 -7.79 -17.98
C LEU A 57 -5.57 -8.20 -19.02
N ALA A 58 -5.84 -8.00 -20.31
CA ALA A 58 -4.86 -8.28 -21.38
C ALA A 58 -3.56 -7.48 -21.17
N LYS A 59 -3.67 -6.18 -20.87
CA LYS A 59 -2.50 -5.33 -20.61
C LYS A 59 -1.74 -5.75 -19.35
N ALA A 60 -2.43 -6.23 -18.32
CA ALA A 60 -1.81 -6.73 -17.10
C ALA A 60 -1.07 -8.05 -17.34
N ALA A 61 -1.67 -8.98 -18.08
CA ALA A 61 -1.09 -10.27 -18.45
C ALA A 61 0.16 -10.09 -19.32
N LEU A 62 0.09 -9.26 -20.37
CA LEU A 62 1.23 -8.96 -21.24
C LEU A 62 2.41 -8.34 -20.49
N ARG A 63 2.14 -7.59 -19.42
CA ARG A 63 3.17 -6.94 -18.59
C ARG A 63 3.58 -7.79 -17.38
N GLY A 64 3.00 -8.97 -17.18
CA GLY A 64 3.24 -9.81 -15.99
C GLY A 64 2.97 -9.08 -14.67
N ARG A 65 1.93 -8.23 -14.61
CA ARG A 65 1.65 -7.42 -13.41
C ARG A 65 1.13 -8.28 -12.25
N ILE A 66 1.62 -7.99 -11.05
CA ILE A 66 1.16 -8.59 -9.79
C ILE A 66 0.40 -7.53 -9.00
N ASP A 67 -0.79 -7.88 -8.51
CA ASP A 67 -1.58 -7.03 -7.63
C ASP A 67 -1.31 -7.41 -6.17
N TRP A 68 -0.90 -6.45 -5.36
CA TRP A 68 -0.52 -6.68 -3.96
C TRP A 68 -1.68 -6.49 -2.98
N LEU A 69 -2.91 -6.28 -3.47
CA LEU A 69 -4.13 -6.19 -2.67
C LEU A 69 -4.02 -5.14 -1.55
N LYS A 70 -3.43 -3.98 -1.86
CA LYS A 70 -3.25 -2.89 -0.89
C LYS A 70 -4.49 -2.02 -0.77
N GLY A 71 -5.38 -2.08 -1.75
CA GLY A 71 -6.57 -1.24 -1.86
C GLY A 71 -7.80 -1.86 -1.22
N LEU A 72 -8.82 -1.02 -1.04
CA LEU A 72 -10.13 -1.45 -0.55
C LEU A 72 -10.81 -2.39 -1.55
N LYS A 73 -10.91 -1.97 -2.82
CA LYS A 73 -11.73 -2.64 -3.83
C LYS A 73 -11.19 -4.03 -4.20
N GLU A 74 -9.88 -4.20 -4.33
CA GLU A 74 -9.30 -5.53 -4.60
C GLU A 74 -9.64 -6.55 -3.50
N ASN A 75 -9.51 -6.14 -2.23
CA ASN A 75 -9.81 -7.02 -1.11
C ASN A 75 -11.29 -7.38 -1.06
N VAL A 76 -12.20 -6.43 -1.33
CA VAL A 76 -13.64 -6.72 -1.42
C VAL A 76 -13.93 -7.73 -2.53
N VAL A 77 -13.38 -7.54 -3.74
CA VAL A 77 -13.64 -8.43 -4.88
C VAL A 77 -13.19 -9.87 -4.60
N LEU A 78 -12.08 -10.05 -3.88
CA LEU A 78 -11.53 -11.37 -3.54
C LEU A 78 -12.10 -11.95 -2.24
N GLY A 79 -12.97 -11.23 -1.53
CA GLY A 79 -13.52 -11.66 -0.23
C GLY A 79 -12.52 -11.61 0.92
N GLY A 80 -11.47 -10.80 0.81
CA GLY A 80 -10.47 -10.57 1.85
C GLY A 80 -10.86 -9.48 2.85
N VAL A 81 -10.14 -9.42 3.98
CA VAL A 81 -10.30 -8.33 4.96
C VAL A 81 -9.84 -7.02 4.35
N ILE A 82 -10.70 -6.01 4.39
CA ILE A 82 -10.41 -4.68 3.85
C ILE A 82 -9.43 -3.90 4.75
N PRO A 83 -8.52 -3.07 4.18
CA PRO A 83 -7.49 -2.34 4.93
C PRO A 83 -8.04 -1.07 5.59
N VAL A 84 -9.23 -1.13 6.18
CA VAL A 84 -9.89 -0.03 6.89
C VAL A 84 -10.65 -0.58 8.10
N GLY A 85 -10.96 0.28 9.08
CA GLY A 85 -11.69 -0.12 10.28
C GLY A 85 -10.97 -1.24 11.05
N THR A 86 -11.69 -2.32 11.37
CA THR A 86 -11.15 -3.49 12.08
C THR A 86 -10.05 -4.23 11.32
N GLY A 87 -9.99 -4.08 9.99
CA GLY A 87 -8.91 -4.65 9.18
C GLY A 87 -7.64 -3.82 9.15
N PHE A 88 -7.64 -2.61 9.74
CA PHE A 88 -6.47 -1.75 9.79
C PHE A 88 -5.52 -2.15 10.93
N LYS A 89 -4.50 -2.96 10.61
CA LYS A 89 -3.52 -3.47 11.60
C LYS A 89 -2.46 -2.45 12.04
N GLY A 90 -2.44 -1.24 11.47
CA GLY A 90 -1.35 -0.27 11.64
C GLY A 90 -1.45 0.66 12.85
N LEU A 91 -2.50 0.57 13.66
CA LEU A 91 -2.74 1.48 14.81
C LEU A 91 -2.66 0.78 16.17
N VAL A 92 -2.21 -0.48 16.20
CA VAL A 92 -1.89 -1.13 17.47
C VAL A 92 -0.61 -0.48 17.99
N HIS A 93 -0.75 0.48 18.92
CA HIS A 93 0.32 0.80 19.85
C HIS A 93 0.87 -0.55 20.33
N PRO A 94 2.20 -0.80 20.28
CA PRO A 94 2.73 -1.97 20.93
C PRO A 94 2.37 -1.81 22.40
N SER A 95 1.31 -2.49 22.85
CA SER A 95 1.06 -2.66 24.26
C SER A 95 2.32 -3.33 24.76
N LYS A 96 3.11 -2.61 25.56
CA LYS A 96 4.25 -3.19 26.27
C LYS A 96 3.68 -4.38 27.04
N GLN A 97 3.86 -5.58 26.51
CA GLN A 97 3.62 -6.81 27.25
C GLN A 97 4.64 -6.74 28.40
N HIS A 98 4.17 -6.41 29.60
CA HIS A 98 4.96 -6.64 30.80
C HIS A 98 5.15 -8.16 30.88
N ASN A 99 6.29 -8.63 30.40
CA ASN A 99 6.71 -9.99 30.60
C ASN A 99 6.97 -10.17 32.10
N ASN A 100 6.01 -10.72 32.82
CA ASN A 100 6.24 -11.28 34.15
C ASN A 100 7.11 -12.52 33.95
N ILE A 101 8.42 -12.33 33.93
CA ILE A 101 9.40 -13.43 33.97
C ILE A 101 9.34 -14.00 35.39
N PRO A 102 9.11 -15.31 35.59
CA PRO A 102 9.23 -15.92 36.90
C PRO A 102 10.68 -15.87 37.38
N LEU A 103 10.89 -15.35 38.58
CA LEU A 103 12.19 -15.33 39.26
C LEU A 103 12.67 -16.77 39.51
N GLU A 104 13.64 -17.23 38.72
CA GLU A 104 14.41 -18.45 38.98
C GLU A 104 15.18 -18.31 40.30
N THR A 105 14.75 -19.04 41.34
CA THR A 105 15.50 -19.20 42.58
C THR A 105 16.77 -20.02 42.33
N LYS A 106 17.94 -19.37 42.34
CA LYS A 106 19.23 -20.06 42.30
C LYS A 106 19.41 -20.96 43.53
N LYS A 107 19.40 -22.28 43.31
CA LYS A 107 19.96 -23.28 44.23
C LYS A 107 21.45 -22.96 44.46
N LYS A 108 21.84 -22.64 45.70
CA LYS A 108 23.23 -22.66 46.15
C LYS A 108 23.70 -24.11 46.21
N LYS A 109 24.76 -24.43 45.46
CA LYS A 109 25.48 -25.71 45.54
C LYS A 109 26.68 -25.52 46.46
N SER A 110 26.76 -26.39 47.46
CA SER A 110 27.78 -26.47 48.50
C SER A 110 29.21 -26.61 47.97
N ILE A 111 30.15 -25.94 48.64
CA ILE A 111 31.47 -26.44 48.99
C ILE A 111 31.75 -25.94 50.41
#